data_AF-A0A830EDY6-F1
#
_entry.id   AF-A0A830EDY6-F1
#
_cell.length_a   1.000
_cell.length_b   1.000
_cell.length_c   1.000
_cell.angle_alpha   90.00
_cell.angle_beta   90.00
_cell.angle_gamma   90.00
#
_symmetry.space_group_name_H-M   'P 1'
#
loop_
_entity.id
_entity.type
_entity.pdbx_description
1 polymer ?
#
loop_
_entity_poly.entity_id
_entity_poly.type
_entity_poly.pdbx_seq_one_letter_code
_entity_poly.pdbx_strand_id
1 'polypeptide(L)'
;MVVTNLRYLIITKAHLGTNHASAHVKLPTNEPVTIVGFNPKEQLLTAHVYRSIDNEYLPRACATNLIGSGNASNVARNWNWHGWWHRVVIYGDFRRGLEEFTRLLGLGFA
;
A
#
# COMPACT_ATOMS: atom_id res chain seq x y z
N MET A 1 11.17 13.53 13.37
CA MET A 1 9.82 13.97 13.76
C MET A 1 9.14 12.78 14.42
N VAL A 2 9.12 12.74 15.76
CA VAL A 2 8.46 11.66 16.51
C VAL A 2 7.03 12.13 16.77
N VAL A 3 6.05 11.47 16.17
CA VAL A 3 4.64 11.80 16.35
C VAL A 3 4.13 11.07 17.59
N THR A 4 4.11 11.75 18.73
CA THR A 4 3.46 11.29 19.96
C THR A 4 2.05 11.86 20.05
N ASN A 5 1.05 11.09 19.62
CA ASN A 5 -0.32 11.23 20.11
C ASN A 5 -1.05 9.90 19.93
N LEU A 6 -1.36 9.19 21.02
CA LEU A 6 -1.93 7.83 21.03
C LEU A 6 -3.45 7.81 20.72
N ARG A 7 -3.98 8.77 19.95
CA ARG A 7 -5.40 8.83 19.54
C ARG A 7 -5.70 8.14 18.19
N TYR A 8 -4.75 7.40 17.65
CA TYR A 8 -4.80 6.89 16.26
C TYR A 8 -4.72 5.37 16.15
N LEU A 9 -4.75 4.61 17.25
CA LEU A 9 -4.67 3.14 17.27
C LEU A 9 -5.78 2.55 18.15
N ILE A 10 -6.56 1.62 17.60
CA ILE A 10 -7.52 0.79 18.33
C ILE A 10 -7.17 -0.68 18.08
N ILE A 11 -7.10 -1.48 19.15
CA ILE A 11 -6.95 -2.92 19.02
C ILE A 11 -8.32 -3.57 19.17
N THR A 12 -8.82 -4.18 18.09
CA THR A 12 -10.11 -4.87 18.10
C THR A 12 -10.14 -5.97 17.04
N LYS A 13 -11.28 -6.63 16.88
CA LYS A 13 -11.42 -7.73 15.93
C LYS A 13 -11.38 -7.25 14.46
N ALA A 14 -11.02 -8.14 13.55
CA ALA A 14 -11.11 -7.97 12.09
C ALA A 14 -11.53 -9.30 11.43
N HIS A 15 -11.72 -9.32 10.10
CA HIS A 15 -12.11 -10.50 9.32
C HIS A 15 -13.36 -11.21 9.88
N LEU A 16 -14.47 -10.49 10.01
CA LEU A 16 -15.72 -11.04 10.57
C LEU A 16 -15.58 -11.61 11.98
N GLY A 17 -14.53 -11.19 12.71
CA GLY A 17 -14.29 -11.62 14.07
C GLY A 17 -13.32 -12.78 14.22
N THR A 18 -12.75 -13.33 13.15
CA THR A 18 -11.75 -14.42 13.23
C THR A 18 -10.39 -13.92 13.69
N ASN A 19 -10.04 -12.67 13.42
CA ASN A 19 -8.81 -12.05 13.93
C ASN A 19 -9.12 -11.28 15.21
N HIS A 20 -8.67 -11.79 16.37
CA HIS A 20 -9.14 -11.30 17.67
C HIS A 20 -8.41 -10.05 18.19
N ALA A 21 -7.19 -9.77 17.70
CA ALA A 21 -6.38 -8.64 18.11
C ALA A 21 -5.72 -8.00 16.89
N SER A 22 -6.45 -7.11 16.22
CA SER A 22 -5.98 -6.41 15.02
C SER A 22 -5.77 -4.93 15.32
N ALA A 23 -4.69 -4.36 14.80
CA ALA A 23 -4.38 -2.94 14.93
C ALA A 23 -5.14 -2.14 13.86
N HIS A 24 -6.12 -1.37 14.31
CA HIS A 24 -6.82 -0.38 13.48
C HIS A 24 -6.14 0.96 13.68
N VAL A 25 -5.58 1.52 12.61
CA VAL A 25 -4.87 2.80 12.66
C VAL A 25 -5.54 3.82 11.77
N LYS A 26 -5.40 5.11 12.07
CA LYS A 26 -5.75 6.17 11.11
C LYS A 26 -4.51 6.62 10.37
N LEU A 27 -4.43 6.23 9.10
CA LEU A 27 -3.29 6.52 8.23
C LEU A 27 -3.39 7.96 7.67
N PRO A 28 -2.25 8.65 7.43
CA PRO A 28 -2.24 9.98 6.83
C PRO A 28 -2.96 10.06 5.47
N THR A 29 -3.75 11.10 5.29
CA THR A 29 -4.44 11.44 4.03
C THR A 29 -3.86 12.71 3.42
N ASN A 30 -4.17 12.95 2.14
CA ASN A 30 -3.64 14.03 1.31
C ASN A 30 -2.13 13.96 1.04
N GLU A 31 -1.53 12.77 1.14
CA GLU A 31 -0.13 12.53 0.87
C GLU A 31 0.05 11.74 -0.43
N PRO A 32 1.09 11.99 -1.24
CA PRO A 32 1.47 11.02 -2.27
C PRO A 32 1.88 9.71 -1.59
N VAL A 33 1.51 8.59 -2.18
CA VAL A 33 1.90 7.25 -1.75
C VAL A 33 2.40 6.45 -2.96
N THR A 34 3.53 5.78 -2.78
CA THR A 34 4.05 4.81 -3.74
C THR A 34 3.71 3.41 -3.27
N ILE A 35 3.00 2.66 -4.11
CA ILE A 35 2.62 1.26 -3.89
C ILE A 35 3.58 0.40 -4.69
N VAL A 36 4.37 -0.41 -3.99
CA VAL A 36 5.41 -1.23 -4.58
C VAL A 36 5.02 -2.70 -4.46
N GLY A 37 5.20 -3.45 -5.53
CA GLY A 37 5.27 -4.90 -5.42
C GLY A 37 6.40 -5.46 -6.25
N PHE A 38 6.82 -6.66 -5.88
CA PHE A 38 8.00 -7.30 -6.45
C PHE A 38 7.65 -8.71 -6.88
N ASN A 39 7.97 -9.03 -8.14
CA ASN A 39 7.91 -10.37 -8.67
C ASN A 39 9.34 -10.94 -8.73
N PRO A 40 9.73 -11.84 -7.80
CA PRO A 40 11.06 -12.42 -7.80
C PRO A 40 11.32 -13.34 -8.99
N LYS A 41 10.28 -13.95 -9.57
CA LYS A 41 10.42 -14.87 -10.70
C LYS A 41 10.77 -14.14 -11.99
N GLU A 42 10.17 -12.97 -12.21
CA GLU A 42 10.44 -12.12 -13.39
C GLU A 42 11.50 -11.06 -13.12
N GLN A 43 12.05 -11.01 -11.90
CA GLN A 43 12.99 -9.96 -11.47
C GLN A 43 12.45 -8.56 -11.76
N LEU A 44 11.16 -8.35 -11.52
CA LEU A 44 10.42 -7.15 -11.89
C LEU A 44 9.85 -6.47 -10.64
N LEU A 45 10.16 -5.18 -10.47
CA LEU A 45 9.54 -4.33 -9.46
C LEU A 45 8.49 -3.44 -10.14
N THR A 46 7.27 -3.50 -9.62
CA THR A 46 6.14 -2.68 -10.06
C THR A 46 5.91 -1.54 -9.07
N ALA A 47 5.74 -0.31 -9.55
CA ALA A 47 5.47 0.85 -8.70
C ALA A 47 4.32 1.70 -9.24
N HIS A 48 3.36 2.00 -8.37
CA HIS A 48 2.25 2.89 -8.69
C HIS A 48 2.19 4.05 -7.71
N VAL A 49 1.98 5.27 -8.20
CA VAL A 49 1.87 6.46 -7.34
C VAL A 49 0.43 6.96 -7.34
N TYR A 50 -0.10 7.20 -6.15
CA TYR A 50 -1.44 7.73 -5.92
C TYR A 50 -1.40 8.79 -4.83
N ARG A 51 -2.50 9.51 -4.62
CA ARG A 51 -2.71 10.35 -3.43
C ARG A 51 -3.58 9.58 -2.44
N SER A 52 -3.19 9.49 -1.17
CA SER A 52 -4.08 8.97 -0.13
C SER A 52 -5.24 9.95 0.07
N ILE A 53 -6.47 9.46 0.06
CA ILE A 53 -7.67 10.30 0.16
C ILE A 53 -8.50 9.99 1.39
N ASP A 54 -8.49 8.74 1.85
CA ASP A 54 -9.28 8.34 3.01
C ASP A 54 -8.77 7.03 3.64
N ASN A 55 -9.39 6.63 4.75
CA ASN A 55 -9.25 5.33 5.36
C ASN A 55 -10.62 4.65 5.42
N GLU A 56 -10.67 3.38 5.06
CA GLU A 56 -11.86 2.56 5.23
C GLU A 56 -11.72 1.65 6.45
N TYR A 57 -12.76 1.63 7.28
CA TYR A 57 -12.92 0.72 8.39
C TYR A 57 -14.13 -0.19 8.11
N LEU A 58 -13.85 -1.42 7.70
CA LEU A 58 -14.87 -2.44 7.45
C LEU A 58 -14.64 -3.66 8.36
N PRO A 59 -15.51 -3.91 9.35
CA PRO A 59 -15.39 -5.07 10.24
C PRO A 59 -15.35 -6.44 9.54
N ARG A 60 -15.76 -6.49 8.26
CA ARG A 60 -15.79 -7.70 7.43
C ARG A 60 -14.42 -8.05 6.82
N ALA A 61 -13.50 -7.11 6.75
CA ALA A 61 -12.22 -7.25 6.04
C ALA A 61 -11.03 -7.08 6.98
N CYS A 62 -9.86 -6.75 6.40
CA CYS A 62 -8.66 -6.35 7.11
C CYS A 62 -8.92 -5.16 8.05
N ALA A 63 -8.00 -4.91 8.99
CA ALA A 63 -8.18 -3.90 10.03
C ALA A 63 -8.41 -2.48 9.47
N THR A 64 -7.40 -1.88 8.86
CA THR A 64 -7.49 -0.56 8.22
C THR A 64 -7.09 -0.68 6.76
N ASN A 65 -7.92 -0.18 5.86
CA ASN A 65 -7.58 -0.06 4.45
C ASN A 65 -7.31 1.42 4.10
N LEU A 66 -6.19 1.68 3.44
CA LEU A 66 -5.91 3.01 2.88
C LEU A 66 -6.62 3.16 1.54
N ILE A 67 -7.38 4.24 1.35
CA ILE A 67 -8.00 4.57 0.08
C ILE A 67 -7.09 5.52 -0.70
N GLY A 68 -6.67 5.10 -1.89
CA GLY A 68 -5.93 5.92 -2.85
C GLY A 68 -6.84 6.52 -3.91
N SER A 69 -6.49 7.72 -4.40
CA SER A 69 -7.10 8.33 -5.57
C SER A 69 -6.78 7.53 -6.83
N GLY A 70 -7.71 7.43 -7.78
CA GLY A 70 -7.39 6.90 -9.11
C GLY A 70 -8.61 6.31 -9.83
N ASN A 71 -8.37 5.84 -11.06
CA ASN A 71 -9.37 5.09 -11.80
C ASN A 71 -9.21 3.59 -11.50
N ALA A 72 -10.07 3.07 -10.62
CA ALA A 72 -10.02 1.67 -10.19
C ALA A 72 -10.08 0.68 -11.36
N SER A 73 -10.87 0.96 -12.41
CA SER A 73 -10.92 0.11 -13.61
C SER A 73 -9.60 0.09 -14.37
N ASN A 74 -8.88 1.22 -14.41
CA ASN A 74 -7.56 1.27 -15.02
C ASN A 74 -6.53 0.47 -14.21
N VAL A 75 -6.57 0.59 -12.87
CA VAL A 75 -5.72 -0.19 -11.98
C VAL A 75 -5.97 -1.69 -12.18
N ALA A 76 -7.23 -2.11 -12.19
CA ALA A 76 -7.60 -3.51 -12.38
C ALA A 76 -7.12 -4.08 -13.73
N ARG A 77 -7.23 -3.31 -14.83
CA ARG A 77 -6.80 -3.74 -16.17
C ARG A 77 -5.29 -3.87 -16.32
N ASN A 78 -4.54 -3.00 -15.63
CA ASN A 78 -3.07 -2.99 -15.71
C ASN A 78 -2.42 -3.67 -14.50
N TRP A 79 -3.22 -4.31 -13.65
CA TRP A 79 -2.71 -5.00 -12.48
C TRP A 79 -1.92 -6.22 -12.92
N ASN A 80 -0.59 -6.14 -12.82
CA ASN A 80 0.25 -7.30 -13.05
C ASN A 80 0.00 -8.30 -11.90
N TRP A 81 -0.78 -9.34 -12.20
CA TRP A 81 -1.10 -10.45 -11.28
C TRP A 81 0.18 -11.08 -10.69
N HIS A 82 1.25 -11.17 -11.47
CA HIS A 82 2.49 -11.78 -11.04
C HIS A 82 3.27 -10.90 -10.04
N GLY A 83 2.87 -9.63 -9.88
CA GLY A 83 3.35 -8.75 -8.81
C GLY A 83 2.77 -9.07 -7.42
N TRP A 84 1.91 -10.09 -7.32
CA TRP A 84 1.26 -10.61 -6.11
C TRP A 84 0.32 -9.61 -5.39
N TRP A 85 -0.48 -10.14 -4.48
CA TRP A 85 -1.49 -9.38 -3.71
C TRP A 85 -0.88 -8.51 -2.61
N HIS A 86 0.28 -8.91 -2.07
CA HIS A 86 0.97 -8.15 -1.04
C HIS A 86 1.84 -7.07 -1.68
N ARG A 87 1.62 -5.84 -1.25
CA ARG A 87 2.33 -4.65 -1.71
C ARG A 87 2.82 -3.85 -0.50
N VAL A 88 3.88 -3.09 -0.69
CA VAL A 88 4.40 -2.14 0.29
C VAL A 88 3.88 -0.75 -0.04
N VAL A 89 3.27 -0.09 0.93
CA VAL A 89 2.86 1.32 0.83
C VAL A 89 3.97 2.18 1.42
N ILE A 90 4.44 3.18 0.66
CA ILE A 90 5.45 4.14 1.10
C ILE A 90 4.87 5.55 0.93
N TYR A 91 4.92 6.37 1.99
CA TYR A 91 4.50 7.78 1.91
C TYR A 91 5.54 8.63 1.19
N GLY A 92 5.19 9.15 0.01
CA GLY A 92 6.05 9.88 -0.92
C GLY A 92 5.89 9.39 -2.36
N ASP A 93 6.35 10.18 -3.33
CA ASP A 93 6.62 9.69 -4.70
C ASP A 93 8.08 9.24 -4.77
N PHE A 94 8.28 7.92 -4.78
CA PHE A 94 9.59 7.27 -4.86
C PHE A 94 9.86 6.63 -6.22
N ARG A 95 9.05 6.90 -7.23
CA ARG A 95 9.10 6.19 -8.52
C ARG A 95 10.49 6.27 -9.15
N ARG A 96 11.07 7.47 -9.19
CA ARG A 96 12.43 7.68 -9.72
C ARG A 96 13.49 6.94 -8.91
N GLY A 97 13.42 7.01 -7.59
CA GLY A 97 14.38 6.34 -6.71
C GLY A 97 14.31 4.82 -6.84
N LEU A 98 13.10 4.28 -7.02
CA LEU A 98 12.88 2.85 -7.26
C LEU A 98 13.38 2.42 -8.64
N GLU A 99 13.16 3.22 -9.68
CA GLU A 99 13.68 2.97 -11.03
C GLU A 99 15.22 2.94 -11.05
N GLU A 100 15.85 3.91 -10.38
CA GLU A 100 17.31 3.95 -10.22
C GLU A 100 17.81 2.73 -9.43
N PHE A 101 17.13 2.37 -8.35
CA PHE A 101 17.43 1.19 -7.54
C PHE A 101 17.33 -0.12 -8.32
N THR A 102 16.25 -0.33 -9.09
CA THR A 102 16.09 -1.53 -9.92
C THR A 102 17.18 -1.62 -10.97
N ARG A 103 17.57 -0.49 -11.59
CA ARG A 103 18.65 -0.46 -12.57
C ARG A 103 19.98 -0.91 -11.95
N LEU A 104 20.29 -0.47 -10.73
CA LEU A 104 21.50 -0.87 -10.02
C LEU A 104 21.52 -2.37 -9.68
N LEU A 105 20.35 -2.95 -9.43
CA LEU A 105 20.21 -4.38 -9.12
C LEU A 105 20.03 -5.27 -10.36
N GLY A 106 20.02 -4.70 -11.57
CA GLY A 106 19.74 -5.45 -12.80
C GLY A 106 18.31 -5.99 -12.88
N LEU A 107 17.36 -5.34 -12.21
CA LEU A 107 15.94 -5.68 -12.20
C LEU A 107 15.16 -4.85 -13.22
N GLY A 108 14.03 -5.37 -13.66
CA GLY A 108 13.04 -4.61 -14.43
C GLY A 108 12.26 -3.63 -13.54
N PHE A 109 11.72 -2.58 -14.15
CA PHE A 109 10.83 -1.60 -13.52
C PHE A 109 9.58 -1.39 -14.39
N ALA A 110 8.40 -1.38 -13.77
CA ALA A 110 7.11 -1.17 -14.44
C ALA A 110 6.12 -0.37 -13.58
#